data_AF-A0A932HCF3-F1
#
_entry.id   AF-A0A932HCF3-F1
#
_cell.length_a   1.000
_cell.length_b   1.000
_cell.length_c   1.000
_cell.angle_alpha   90.00
_cell.angle_beta   90.00
_cell.angle_gamma   90.00
#
_symmetry.space_group_name_H-M   'P 1'
#
loop_
_entity.id
_entity.type
_entity.pdbx_description
1 polymer ?
#
loop_
_entity_poly.entity_id
_entity_poly.type
_entity_poly.pdbx_seq_one_letter_code
_entity_poly.pdbx_strand_id
1 'polypeptide(L)'
;MANEGSVAPKERVNIVYRPATGDAKEEVELPLKLLVVGDFTLKDDDTPVEERKPITVDKDNFNEVVKAQNLSLQVSVPNMLDEKAKGETLNVKMGFNSIRDFEPDAVVEKIPELRNLIALRDALKALKGPLGNYRTSK
;
A
#
# COMPACT_ATOMS: atom_id res chain seq x y z
N MET A 1 8.82 -14.00 1.98
CA MET A 1 10.04 -14.40 2.73
C MET A 1 9.67 -15.60 3.58
N ALA A 2 10.49 -16.65 3.53
CA ALA A 2 10.25 -17.91 4.21
C ALA A 2 10.22 -17.68 5.74
N ASN A 3 9.24 -18.27 6.43
CA ASN A 3 9.25 -18.36 7.88
C ASN A 3 10.37 -19.31 8.30
N GLU A 4 11.53 -18.77 8.64
CA GLU A 4 12.54 -19.52 9.37
C GLU A 4 11.98 -19.86 10.76
N GLY A 5 11.95 -21.16 11.08
CA GLY A 5 11.37 -21.67 12.32
C GLY A 5 12.00 -21.00 13.54
N SER A 6 11.16 -20.39 14.38
CA SER A 6 11.57 -19.82 15.65
C SER A 6 11.94 -20.94 16.63
N VAL A 7 13.24 -21.15 16.84
CA VAL A 7 13.74 -21.97 17.95
C VAL A 7 13.85 -21.06 19.17
N ALA A 8 13.25 -21.47 20.29
CA ALA A 8 13.33 -20.74 21.56
C ALA A 8 14.81 -20.47 21.92
N PRO A 9 15.23 -19.21 22.14
CA PRO A 9 16.61 -18.90 22.45
C PRO A 9 17.02 -19.53 23.79
N LYS A 10 18.07 -20.35 23.81
CA LYS A 10 18.73 -20.74 25.07
C LYS A 10 19.30 -19.47 25.72
N GLU A 11 18.99 -19.25 27.00
CA GLU A 11 19.44 -18.09 27.77
C GLU A 11 20.94 -17.84 27.56
N ARG A 12 21.28 -16.74 26.89
CA ARG A 12 22.63 -16.20 26.83
C ARG A 12 22.64 -14.91 27.63
N VAL A 13 23.42 -14.89 28.69
CA VAL A 13 23.74 -13.68 29.45
C VAL A 13 24.57 -12.75 28.56
N ASN A 14 24.00 -11.60 28.21
CA ASN A 14 24.74 -10.51 27.56
C ASN A 14 25.44 -9.67 28.63
N ILE A 15 26.76 -9.81 28.72
CA ILE A 15 27.60 -8.90 29.51
C ILE A 15 27.78 -7.65 28.66
N VAL A 16 27.16 -6.54 29.08
CA VAL A 16 27.32 -5.23 28.42
C VAL A 16 28.28 -4.40 29.26
N TYR A 17 29.39 -3.96 28.67
CA TYR A 17 30.30 -3.01 29.32
C TYR A 17 29.57 -1.66 29.46
N ARG A 18 29.25 -1.27 30.69
CA ARG A 18 28.80 0.10 30.99
C ARG A 18 30.04 0.95 31.32
N PRO A 19 30.41 1.94 30.50
CA PRO A 19 31.49 2.85 30.86
C PRO A 19 31.11 3.64 32.12
N ALA A 20 32.08 3.79 33.02
CA ALA A 20 31.94 4.44 34.33
C ALA A 20 31.88 5.97 34.24
N THR A 21 31.23 6.54 33.22
CA THR A 21 30.93 7.98 33.17
C THR A 21 29.62 8.21 33.92
N GLY A 22 29.74 8.29 35.24
CA GLY A 22 28.66 8.19 36.21
C GLY A 22 27.67 9.35 36.29
N ASP A 23 27.70 10.37 35.44
CA ASP A 23 26.84 11.56 35.59
C ASP A 23 26.58 12.35 34.28
N ALA A 24 26.84 11.79 33.10
CA ALA A 24 26.42 12.46 31.87
C ALA A 24 24.91 12.29 31.70
N LYS A 25 24.13 13.30 32.11
CA LYS A 25 22.76 13.46 31.64
C LYS A 25 22.85 13.57 30.11
N GLU A 26 22.46 12.50 29.44
CA GLU A 26 22.12 12.57 28.02
C GLU A 26 21.10 13.71 27.92
N GLU A 27 21.43 14.79 27.21
CA GLU A 27 20.46 15.82 26.89
C GLU A 27 19.40 15.15 26.03
N VAL A 28 18.33 14.69 26.67
CA VAL A 28 17.18 14.12 25.98
C VAL A 28 16.44 15.28 25.33
N GLU A 29 16.93 15.70 24.17
CA GLU A 29 16.20 16.64 23.34
C GLU A 29 14.88 16.03 22.93
N LEU A 30 13.82 16.83 22.98
CA LEU A 30 12.52 16.37 22.51
C LEU A 30 12.64 16.08 21.01
N PRO A 31 12.19 14.89 20.56
CA PRO A 31 12.19 14.60 19.14
C PRO A 31 11.31 15.62 18.42
N LEU A 32 11.79 16.15 17.29
CA LEU A 32 11.01 17.02 16.43
C LEU A 32 9.77 16.28 15.93
N LYS A 33 8.61 16.62 16.49
CA LYS A 33 7.31 16.09 16.06
C LYS A 33 6.62 17.12 15.17
N LEU A 34 6.28 16.70 13.96
CA LEU A 34 5.54 17.52 13.00
C LEU A 34 4.08 17.09 12.98
N LEU A 35 3.18 18.05 13.10
CA LEU A 35 1.74 17.84 12.88
C LEU A 35 1.41 18.22 11.44
N VAL A 36 1.09 17.23 10.62
CA VAL A 36 0.65 17.46 9.24
C VAL A 36 -0.87 17.52 9.21
N VAL A 37 -1.41 18.64 8.73
CA VAL A 37 -2.86 18.90 8.68
C VAL A 37 -3.29 19.02 7.22
N GLY A 38 -4.37 18.34 6.87
CA GLY A 38 -4.95 18.35 5.53
C GLY A 38 -6.16 17.43 5.45
N ASP A 39 -6.83 17.46 4.30
CA ASP A 39 -7.83 16.46 3.98
C ASP A 39 -7.15 15.19 3.45
N PHE A 40 -7.27 14.10 4.22
CA PHE A 40 -6.68 12.81 3.90
C PHE A 40 -7.71 11.74 3.54
N THR A 41 -9.01 12.01 3.72
CA THR A 41 -10.06 10.97 3.56
C THR A 41 -11.08 11.30 2.48
N LEU A 42 -11.20 12.57 2.07
CA LEU A 42 -12.24 13.06 1.15
C LEU A 42 -13.66 12.72 1.64
N LYS A 43 -13.82 12.57 2.95
CA LYS A 43 -15.11 12.31 3.61
C LYS A 43 -15.43 13.46 4.53
N ASP A 44 -16.70 13.84 4.54
CA ASP A 44 -17.20 14.75 5.55
C ASP A 44 -17.16 14.05 6.93
N ASP A 45 -16.61 14.76 7.90
CA ASP A 45 -16.53 14.34 9.29
C ASP A 45 -17.18 15.43 10.13
N ASP A 46 -18.32 15.09 10.75
CA ASP A 46 -19.10 15.99 11.58
C ASP A 46 -18.46 16.21 12.96
N THR A 47 -17.41 15.46 13.32
CA THR A 47 -16.75 15.62 14.63
C THR A 47 -16.10 17.01 14.71
N PRO A 48 -16.31 17.76 15.80
CA PRO A 48 -15.62 19.01 16.03
C PRO A 48 -14.10 18.82 16.02
N VAL A 49 -13.35 19.80 15.51
CA VAL A 49 -11.89 19.73 15.38
C VAL A 49 -11.20 19.45 16.73
N GLU A 50 -11.77 19.96 17.83
CA GLU A 50 -11.29 19.75 19.21
C GLU A 50 -11.42 18.30 19.71
N GLU A 51 -12.35 17.52 19.15
CA GLU A 51 -12.54 16.11 19.50
C GLU A 51 -11.71 15.16 18.63
N ARG A 52 -11.18 15.65 17.50
CA ARG A 52 -10.37 14.86 16.56
C ARG A 52 -8.99 14.57 17.13
N LYS A 53 -8.69 13.29 17.31
CA LYS A 53 -7.39 12.84 17.86
C LYS A 53 -6.34 12.72 16.75
N PRO A 54 -5.13 13.30 16.93
CA PRO A 54 -4.03 13.10 16.00
C PRO A 54 -3.54 11.64 16.07
N ILE A 55 -3.21 11.08 14.91
CA ILE A 55 -2.67 9.72 14.79
C ILE A 55 -1.17 9.83 14.52
N THR A 56 -0.37 9.07 15.27
CA THR A 56 1.08 9.01 15.05
C THR A 56 1.38 8.07 13.89
N VAL A 57 2.16 8.53 12.93
CA VAL A 57 2.54 7.75 11.74
C VAL A 57 4.06 7.60 11.71
N ASP A 58 4.53 6.37 11.52
CA ASP A 58 5.93 6.01 11.32
C ASP A 58 6.07 5.03 10.13
N LYS A 59 7.28 4.49 9.92
CA LYS A 59 7.56 3.60 8.79
C LYS A 59 6.91 2.22 8.94
N ASP A 60 6.63 1.81 10.18
CA ASP A 60 6.17 0.46 10.48
C ASP A 60 4.63 0.41 10.51
N ASN A 61 3.98 1.49 10.95
CA ASN A 61 2.52 1.55 11.13
C ASN A 61 1.75 2.19 9.95
N PHE A 62 2.44 2.73 8.94
CA PHE A 62 1.80 3.51 7.86
C PHE A 62 0.63 2.76 7.20
N ASN A 63 0.85 1.49 6.82
CA ASN A 63 -0.19 0.70 6.15
C ASN A 63 -1.37 0.39 7.07
N GLU A 64 -1.13 0.22 8.36
CA GLU A 64 -2.20 -0.03 9.34
C GLU A 64 -3.07 1.21 9.50
N VAL A 65 -2.45 2.40 9.57
CA VAL A 65 -3.16 3.67 9.62
C VAL A 65 -4.00 3.86 8.36
N VAL A 66 -3.43 3.69 7.17
CA VAL A 66 -4.17 3.81 5.89
C VAL A 66 -5.37 2.87 5.85
N LYS A 67 -5.18 1.60 6.26
CA LYS A 67 -6.25 0.61 6.32
C LYS A 67 -7.35 1.01 7.32
N ALA A 68 -6.98 1.52 8.49
CA ALA A 68 -7.92 1.97 9.51
C ALA A 68 -8.74 3.19 9.06
N GLN A 69 -8.18 4.06 8.22
CA GLN A 69 -8.89 5.21 7.64
C GLN A 69 -9.95 4.79 6.60
N ASN A 70 -9.92 3.55 6.10
CA ASN A 70 -10.86 3.01 5.13
C ASN A 70 -11.06 3.97 3.94
N LEU A 71 -9.95 4.37 3.33
CA LEU A 71 -9.94 5.35 2.24
C LEU A 71 -10.70 4.78 1.03
N SER A 72 -11.63 5.57 0.49
CA SER A 72 -12.44 5.17 -0.66
C SER A 72 -12.55 6.30 -1.65
N LEU A 73 -12.27 6.03 -2.92
CA LEU A 73 -12.37 6.99 -4.01
C LEU A 73 -13.47 6.53 -4.97
N GLN A 74 -14.41 7.43 -5.27
CA GLN A 74 -15.44 7.24 -6.29
C GLN A 74 -15.31 8.37 -7.30
N VAL A 75 -14.92 8.03 -8.52
CA VAL A 75 -14.67 9.00 -9.60
C VAL A 75 -15.27 8.52 -10.90
N SER A 76 -15.82 9.45 -11.67
CA SER A 76 -16.26 9.22 -13.05
C SER A 76 -15.15 9.68 -13.98
N VAL A 77 -14.52 8.74 -14.69
CA VAL A 77 -13.43 9.02 -15.63
C VAL A 77 -13.89 8.79 -17.07
N PRO A 78 -13.31 9.46 -18.08
CA PRO A 78 -13.63 9.17 -19.49
C PRO A 78 -13.33 7.72 -19.85
N ASN A 79 -14.29 7.02 -20.47
CA ASN A 79 -14.09 5.66 -20.94
C ASN A 79 -13.23 5.65 -22.21
N MET A 80 -12.06 5.01 -22.14
CA MET A 80 -11.11 4.85 -23.26
C MET A 80 -10.95 3.39 -23.71
N LEU A 81 -11.83 2.49 -23.26
CA LEU A 81 -11.76 1.06 -23.56
C LEU A 81 -12.36 0.70 -24.92
N ASP A 82 -13.29 1.53 -25.42
CA ASP A 82 -13.92 1.37 -26.73
C ASP A 82 -13.88 2.71 -27.50
N GLU A 83 -13.35 2.68 -28.72
CA GLU A 83 -13.31 3.84 -29.61
C GLU A 83 -14.71 4.33 -30.03
N LYS A 84 -15.73 3.46 -29.90
CA LYS A 84 -17.14 3.78 -30.19
C LYS A 84 -17.87 4.40 -28.99
N ALA A 85 -17.33 4.27 -27.78
CA ALA A 85 -17.89 4.82 -26.55
C ALA A 85 -17.48 6.29 -26.30
N LYS A 86 -17.24 7.07 -27.37
CA LYS A 86 -16.84 8.49 -27.26
C LYS A 86 -17.93 9.29 -26.52
N GLY A 87 -17.62 9.69 -25.30
CA GLY A 87 -18.50 10.47 -24.43
C GLY A 87 -19.10 9.68 -23.27
N GLU A 88 -18.86 8.37 -23.18
CA GLU A 88 -19.25 7.57 -22.02
C GLU A 88 -18.24 7.76 -20.88
N THR A 89 -18.75 7.81 -19.64
CA THR A 89 -17.93 7.85 -18.43
C THR A 89 -17.92 6.49 -17.76
N LEU A 90 -16.74 6.05 -17.33
CA LEU A 90 -16.55 4.87 -16.51
C LEU A 90 -16.55 5.30 -15.05
N ASN A 91 -17.52 4.78 -14.28
CA ASN A 91 -17.58 5.01 -12.83
C ASN A 91 -16.67 4.01 -12.12
N VAL A 92 -15.65 4.53 -11.47
CA VAL A 92 -14.64 3.73 -10.76
C VAL A 92 -14.81 3.93 -9.26
N LYS A 93 -14.97 2.82 -8.53
CA LYS A 93 -14.98 2.79 -7.07
C LYS A 93 -13.82 1.94 -6.57
N MET A 94 -12.91 2.53 -5.80
CA MET A 94 -11.73 1.86 -5.28
C MET A 94 -11.58 2.15 -3.79
N GLY A 95 -11.26 1.12 -3.00
CA GLY A 95 -10.81 1.28 -1.61
C GLY A 95 -9.31 1.10 -1.50
N PHE A 96 -8.63 1.80 -0.61
CA PHE A 96 -7.17 1.72 -0.41
C PHE A 96 -6.85 1.21 0.99
N ASN A 97 -6.03 0.15 1.08
CA ASN A 97 -5.62 -0.46 2.34
C ASN A 97 -4.12 -0.37 2.58
N SER A 98 -3.32 -0.11 1.54
CA SER A 98 -1.86 -0.08 1.62
C SER A 98 -1.29 0.93 0.64
N ILE A 99 -0.03 1.31 0.79
CA ILE A 99 0.64 2.17 -0.19
C ILE A 99 0.75 1.53 -1.58
N ARG A 100 0.75 0.19 -1.66
CA ARG A 100 0.83 -0.54 -2.93
C ARG A 100 -0.47 -0.48 -3.73
N ASP A 101 -1.57 -0.12 -3.07
CA ASP A 101 -2.86 0.01 -3.71
C ASP A 101 -2.92 1.20 -4.70
N PHE A 102 -1.92 2.08 -4.66
CA PHE A 102 -1.72 3.17 -5.62
C PHE A 102 -0.93 2.74 -6.86
N GLU A 103 -0.35 1.53 -6.86
CA GLU A 103 0.34 1.00 -8.04
C GLU A 103 -0.68 0.61 -9.13
N PRO A 104 -0.34 0.78 -10.42
CA PRO A 104 -1.25 0.49 -11.52
C PRO A 104 -1.77 -0.96 -11.51
N ASP A 105 -0.94 -1.91 -11.11
CA ASP A 105 -1.30 -3.32 -11.03
C ASP A 105 -2.45 -3.54 -10.05
N ALA A 106 -2.37 -2.95 -8.84
CA ALA A 106 -3.42 -3.04 -7.84
C ALA A 106 -4.69 -2.26 -8.24
N VAL A 107 -4.55 -1.14 -8.95
CA VAL A 107 -5.67 -0.38 -9.50
C VAL A 107 -6.44 -1.20 -10.54
N VAL A 108 -5.73 -1.86 -11.45
CA VAL A 108 -6.31 -2.69 -12.50
C VAL A 108 -7.07 -3.90 -11.93
N GLU A 109 -6.58 -4.51 -10.86
CA GLU A 109 -7.28 -5.61 -10.18
C GLU A 109 -8.62 -5.18 -9.57
N LYS A 110 -8.75 -3.92 -9.15
CA LYS A 110 -9.97 -3.36 -8.53
C LYS A 110 -11.03 -2.97 -9.54
N ILE A 111 -10.67 -2.77 -10.81
CA ILE A 111 -11.58 -2.35 -11.89
C ILE A 111 -11.92 -3.58 -12.75
N PRO A 112 -13.15 -4.11 -12.70
CA PRO A 112 -13.53 -5.35 -13.37
C PRO A 112 -13.23 -5.37 -14.88
N GLU A 113 -13.42 -4.24 -15.55
CA GLU A 113 -13.22 -4.07 -16.98
C GLU A 113 -11.74 -4.24 -17.36
N LEU A 114 -10.83 -3.63 -16.58
CA LEU A 114 -9.39 -3.73 -16.81
C LEU A 114 -8.85 -5.12 -16.44
N ARG A 115 -9.40 -5.74 -15.40
CA ARG A 115 -9.03 -7.11 -15.00
C ARG A 115 -9.24 -8.11 -16.14
N ASN A 116 -10.33 -7.96 -16.90
CA ASN A 116 -10.60 -8.81 -18.07
C ASN A 116 -9.53 -8.63 -19.16
N LEU A 117 -9.05 -7.40 -19.37
CA LEU A 117 -7.98 -7.13 -20.33
C LEU A 117 -6.63 -7.71 -19.91
N ILE A 118 -6.32 -7.72 -18.61
CA ILE A 118 -5.14 -8.40 -18.08
C ILE A 118 -5.26 -9.92 -18.24
N ALA A 119 -6.41 -10.51 -17.93
CA ALA A 119 -6.63 -11.94 -18.15
C ALA A 119 -6.44 -12.33 -19.63
N LEU A 120 -6.93 -11.50 -20.56
CA LEU A 120 -6.70 -11.69 -21.99
C LEU A 120 -5.22 -11.56 -22.36
N ARG A 121 -4.52 -10.54 -21.84
CA ARG A 121 -3.07 -10.36 -22.03
C ARG A 121 -2.30 -11.59 -21.56
N ASP A 122 -2.65 -12.15 -20.41
CA ASP A 122 -1.96 -13.31 -19.85
C ASP A 122 -2.25 -14.59 -20.64
N ALA A 123 -3.47 -14.77 -21.15
CA ALA A 123 -3.79 -15.83 -22.11
C ALA A 123 -2.95 -15.71 -23.40
N LEU A 124 -2.79 -14.49 -23.94
CA LEU A 124 -1.95 -14.25 -25.11
C LEU A 124 -0.46 -14.49 -24.84
N LYS A 125 0.04 -14.12 -23.65
CA LYS A 125 1.42 -14.44 -23.24
C LYS A 125 1.63 -15.94 -23.13
N ALA A 126 0.69 -16.66 -22.53
CA ALA A 126 0.74 -18.11 -22.39
C ALA A 126 0.75 -18.79 -23.77
N LEU A 127 0.01 -18.27 -24.75
CA LEU A 127 0.01 -18.76 -26.13
C LEU A 127 1.33 -18.46 -26.87
N LYS A 128 1.96 -17.31 -26.62
CA LYS A 128 3.20 -16.90 -27.29
C LYS A 128 4.37 -17.88 -27.04
N GLY A 129 4.48 -18.42 -25.82
CA GLY A 129 5.56 -19.34 -25.46
C GLY A 129 5.62 -20.60 -26.33
N PRO A 130 4.54 -21.41 -26.37
CA PRO A 130 4.47 -22.60 -27.20
C PRO A 130 4.62 -22.31 -28.70
N LEU A 131 4.05 -21.21 -29.21
CA LEU A 131 4.11 -20.85 -30.64
C LEU A 131 5.56 -20.71 -31.17
N GLY A 132 6.51 -20.27 -30.34
CA GLY A 132 7.92 -20.17 -30.74
C GLY A 132 8.63 -21.53 -30.84
N ASN A 133 8.23 -22.49 -30.00
CA ASN A 133 8.90 -23.79 -29.87
C ASN A 133 8.44 -24.83 -30.91
N TYR A 134 7.26 -24.67 -31.50
CA TYR A 134 6.78 -25.61 -32.53
C TYR A 134 7.52 -25.50 -33.88
N ARG A 135 8.37 -24.49 -34.09
CA ARG A 135 9.16 -24.32 -35.33
C ARG A 135 10.47 -25.12 -35.38
N THR A 136 10.91 -25.72 -34.28
CA THR A 136 12.18 -26.50 -34.21
C THR A 136 11.99 -28.02 -34.21
N SER A 137 10.76 -28.53 -34.35
CA SER A 137 10.50 -29.95 -34.55
C SER A 137 10.37 -30.28 -36.04
N LYS A 138 11.48 -30.18 -36.77
CA LYS A 138 11.66 -30.86 -38.06
C LYS A 138 13.10 -31.25 -38.25
#